data_AF-G3HTD5-F1
#
_entry.id   AF-G3HTD5-F1
#
_cell.length_a   1.000
_cell.length_b   1.000
_cell.length_c   1.000
_cell.angle_alpha   90.00
_cell.angle_beta   90.00
_cell.angle_gamma   90.00
#
_symmetry.space_group_name_H-M   'P 1'
#
loop_
_entity.id
_entity.type
_entity.pdbx_description
1 polymer ?
#
loop_
_entity_poly.entity_id
_entity_poly.type
_entity_poly.pdbx_seq_one_letter_code
_entity_poly.pdbx_strand_id
1 'polypeptide(L)'
;MVYKFEGSMDVQVALELTTGEAGSCHVGSVSVLNETGSRHSPRPLQVPPTKLARWVGRCGQQLSGGWIQRCYEVSLHGCLLQDLLVSFSRLPGSSREEKSFVCRLGEIQVVDANSLLAPLPRVQNVTISQIRWVPLISGSEGLPARLLLSCTLHWSFPLLQARCFRIHCWERTGSSSATEEPSGTEKPVFLGLAFANLYRVVDLAVEAARFGQDGRVEFLVEPVPREGFLVPQAEWGRAALLYSAPQ
;
A
#
# COMPACT_ATOMS: atom_id res chain seq x y z
N MET A 1 -10.60 8.43 3.60
CA MET A 1 -10.21 9.59 2.77
C MET A 1 -8.88 10.14 3.27
N VAL A 2 -7.91 10.29 2.37
CA VAL A 2 -6.60 10.90 2.63
C VAL A 2 -6.47 12.15 1.79
N TYR A 3 -6.20 13.29 2.43
CA TYR A 3 -6.03 14.57 1.76
C TYR A 3 -4.96 15.41 2.43
N LYS A 4 -4.37 16.36 1.71
CA LYS A 4 -3.43 17.35 2.23
C LYS A 4 -3.91 18.73 1.88
N PHE A 5 -3.84 19.64 2.84
CA PHE A 5 -4.23 21.02 2.66
C PHE A 5 -2.98 21.91 2.64
N GLU A 6 -2.89 22.78 1.64
CA GLU A 6 -1.81 23.75 1.45
C GLU A 6 -2.44 25.16 1.32
N GLY A 7 -2.01 26.12 2.15
CA GLY A 7 -2.55 27.48 2.18
C GLY A 7 -3.47 27.77 3.37
N SER A 8 -4.54 28.55 3.14
CA SER A 8 -5.42 29.10 4.20
C SER A 8 -6.21 28.04 4.98
N MET A 9 -5.97 27.89 6.29
CA MET A 9 -6.65 26.91 7.16
C MET A 9 -8.13 27.23 7.44
N ASP A 10 -8.68 28.30 6.86
CA ASP A 10 -10.08 28.73 7.00
C ASP A 10 -11.07 27.89 6.19
N VAL A 11 -10.63 26.80 5.56
CA VAL A 11 -11.47 25.90 4.75
C VAL A 11 -11.58 24.54 5.44
N GLN A 12 -12.82 24.12 5.66
CA GLN A 12 -13.18 22.80 6.15
C GLN A 12 -13.43 21.87 4.96
N VAL A 13 -12.87 20.66 5.06
CA VAL A 13 -13.12 19.55 4.13
C VAL A 13 -14.08 18.58 4.79
N ALA A 14 -15.18 18.25 4.11
CA ALA A 14 -16.12 17.24 4.56
C ALA A 14 -16.39 16.21 3.46
N LEU A 15 -16.73 15.00 3.89
CA LEU A 15 -17.23 13.95 3.00
C LEU A 15 -18.75 13.97 3.06
N GLU A 16 -19.36 13.82 1.91
CA GLU A 16 -20.80 13.70 1.76
C GLU A 16 -21.10 12.52 0.85
N LEU A 17 -22.26 11.90 1.07
CA LEU A 17 -22.68 10.73 0.34
C LEU A 17 -24.17 10.80 0.01
N THR A 18 -24.54 10.24 -1.12
CA THR A 18 -25.94 10.06 -1.53
C THR A 18 -26.26 8.58 -1.52
N THR A 19 -27.46 8.23 -1.06
CA THR A 19 -27.94 6.84 -1.05
C THR A 19 -29.23 6.72 -1.84
N GLY A 20 -29.37 5.62 -2.59
CA GLY A 20 -30.62 5.23 -3.24
C GLY A 20 -31.20 3.95 -2.64
N GLU A 21 -32.49 3.70 -2.86
CA GLU A 21 -33.15 2.46 -2.44
C GLU A 21 -32.65 1.27 -3.27
N ALA A 22 -32.41 0.12 -2.62
CA ALA A 22 -31.94 -1.09 -3.30
C ALA A 22 -32.98 -1.67 -4.31
N GLY A 23 -34.25 -1.28 -4.19
CA GLY A 23 -35.35 -1.75 -5.05
C GLY A 23 -35.44 -1.07 -6.43
N SER A 24 -34.68 -0.01 -6.70
CA SER A 24 -34.81 0.80 -7.93
C SER A 24 -33.88 0.38 -9.08
N CYS A 25 -33.28 -0.82 -9.03
CA CYS A 25 -32.37 -1.32 -10.05
C CYS A 25 -33.08 -1.76 -11.34
N HIS A 26 -33.66 -0.82 -12.09
CA HIS A 26 -33.92 -1.00 -13.51
C HIS A 26 -32.75 -0.40 -14.30
N VAL A 27 -31.89 -1.27 -14.84
CA VAL A 27 -30.85 -0.92 -15.82
C VAL A 27 -31.58 -0.54 -17.11
N GLY A 28 -31.95 0.74 -17.23
CA GLY A 28 -32.78 1.18 -18.36
C GLY A 28 -33.04 2.67 -18.42
N SER A 29 -32.14 3.51 -17.90
CA SER A 29 -31.99 4.92 -18.30
C SER A 29 -30.91 5.58 -17.46
N VAL A 30 -29.92 6.17 -18.12
CA VAL A 30 -29.10 7.22 -17.50
C VAL A 30 -30.03 8.42 -17.34
N SER A 31 -30.76 8.48 -16.23
CA SER A 31 -31.61 9.60 -15.88
C SER A 31 -30.77 10.62 -15.13
N VAL A 32 -30.71 11.81 -15.71
CA VAL A 32 -30.11 13.01 -15.15
C VAL A 32 -30.77 13.33 -13.80
N LEU A 33 -29.93 13.50 -12.77
CA LEU A 33 -30.14 14.20 -11.49
C LEU A 33 -31.60 14.57 -11.18
N ASN A 34 -32.30 13.71 -10.43
CA ASN A 34 -33.39 14.15 -9.57
C ASN A 34 -32.93 13.99 -8.12
N GLU A 35 -33.03 15.08 -7.36
CA GLU A 35 -32.64 15.24 -5.95
C GLU A 35 -33.54 14.42 -4.98
N THR A 36 -33.81 13.16 -5.27
CA THR A 36 -34.58 12.26 -4.40
C THR A 36 -33.70 11.37 -3.53
N GLY A 37 -32.38 11.40 -3.70
CA GLY A 37 -31.43 10.72 -2.81
C GLY A 37 -31.22 11.52 -1.52
N SER A 38 -31.32 10.86 -0.37
CA SER A 38 -30.95 11.49 0.91
C SER A 38 -29.45 11.76 0.92
N ARG A 39 -29.05 13.03 1.05
CA ARG A 39 -27.65 13.45 1.18
C ARG A 39 -27.25 13.38 2.65
N HIS A 40 -26.21 12.63 2.94
CA HIS A 40 -25.69 12.44 4.29
C HIS A 40 -24.28 13.01 4.38
N SER A 41 -23.96 13.67 5.50
CA SER A 41 -22.60 14.07 5.83
C SER A 41 -22.13 13.29 7.05
N PRO A 42 -21.45 12.14 6.86
CA PRO A 42 -20.97 11.35 7.98
C PRO A 42 -19.91 12.12 8.77
N ARG A 43 -19.95 11.97 10.10
CA ARG A 43 -18.94 12.56 10.98
C ARG A 43 -17.65 11.73 10.91
N PRO A 44 -16.47 12.37 10.85
CA PRO A 44 -15.21 11.64 10.92
C PRO A 44 -15.07 10.91 12.27
N LEU A 45 -14.63 9.66 12.20
CA LEU A 45 -14.24 8.89 13.37
C LEU A 45 -12.99 9.51 14.01
N GLN A 46 -13.01 9.65 15.34
CA GLN A 46 -11.85 10.10 16.12
C GLN A 46 -10.88 8.95 16.41
N VAL A 47 -11.42 7.75 16.61
CA VAL A 47 -10.69 6.52 16.90
C VAL A 47 -11.23 5.42 16.00
N PRO A 48 -10.38 4.57 15.40
CA PRO A 48 -10.85 3.43 14.62
C PRO A 48 -11.62 2.42 15.50
N PRO A 49 -12.62 1.71 14.93
CA PRO A 49 -13.26 0.60 15.62
C PRO A 49 -12.23 -0.45 16.07
N THR A 50 -12.32 -0.94 17.30
CA THR A 50 -11.28 -1.79 17.94
C THR A 50 -10.89 -3.00 17.08
N LYS A 51 -11.85 -3.66 16.45
CA LYS A 51 -11.60 -4.83 15.60
C LYS A 51 -10.87 -4.49 14.30
N LEU A 52 -10.97 -3.24 13.85
CA LEU A 52 -10.36 -2.74 12.62
C LEU A 52 -9.07 -1.95 12.89
N ALA A 53 -8.73 -1.66 14.15
CA ALA A 53 -7.59 -0.83 14.53
C ALA A 53 -6.26 -1.28 13.89
N ARG A 54 -6.09 -2.57 13.58
CA ARG A 54 -4.92 -3.08 12.84
C ARG A 54 -4.77 -2.54 11.41
N TRP A 55 -5.88 -2.18 10.76
CA TRP A 55 -5.95 -1.70 9.36
C TRP A 55 -6.14 -0.19 9.29
N VAL A 56 -6.94 0.35 10.21
CA VAL A 56 -7.36 1.75 10.26
C VAL A 56 -6.73 2.51 11.44
N GLY A 57 -5.63 1.99 12.02
CA GLY A 57 -4.94 2.56 13.19
C GLY A 57 -4.51 4.02 13.04
N ARG A 58 -4.43 4.52 11.80
CA ARG A 58 -4.05 5.91 11.46
C ARG A 58 -5.25 6.83 11.21
N CYS A 59 -6.48 6.36 11.40
CA CYS A 59 -7.67 7.20 11.29
C CYS A 59 -7.64 8.36 12.27
N GLY A 60 -7.89 9.56 11.76
CA GLY A 60 -7.86 10.79 12.56
C GLY A 60 -6.46 11.32 12.83
N GLN A 61 -5.40 10.61 12.41
CA GLN A 61 -4.02 11.05 12.58
C GLN A 61 -3.50 11.85 11.37
N GLN A 62 -2.60 12.77 11.65
CA GLN A 62 -1.78 13.43 10.64
C GLN A 62 -0.65 12.49 10.23
N LEU A 63 -0.53 12.23 8.94
CA LEU A 63 0.54 11.44 8.35
C LEU A 63 1.74 12.35 8.03
N SER A 64 2.89 11.73 7.74
CA SER A 64 4.10 12.42 7.32
C SER A 64 3.86 13.34 6.12
N GLY A 65 4.48 14.52 6.10
CA GLY A 65 4.36 15.47 4.99
C GLY A 65 3.04 16.26 4.96
N GLY A 66 2.30 16.30 6.07
CA GLY A 66 1.09 17.13 6.23
C GLY A 66 -0.18 16.50 5.67
N TRP A 67 -0.15 15.22 5.28
CA TRP A 67 -1.34 14.47 4.89
C TRP A 67 -2.23 14.18 6.09
N ILE A 68 -3.53 14.18 5.88
CA ILE A 68 -4.56 13.92 6.90
C ILE A 68 -5.38 12.72 6.45
N GLN A 69 -5.53 11.72 7.32
CA GLN A 69 -6.39 10.57 7.08
C GLN A 69 -7.68 10.71 7.92
N ARG A 70 -8.83 10.78 7.24
CA ARG A 70 -10.16 10.75 7.87
C ARG A 70 -10.88 9.46 7.49
N CYS A 71 -11.53 8.87 8.48
CA CYS A 71 -12.31 7.66 8.33
C CYS A 71 -13.74 7.93 8.75
N TYR A 72 -14.67 7.26 8.10
CA TYR A 72 -16.09 7.48 8.25
C TYR A 72 -16.74 6.11 8.33
N GLU A 73 -17.63 5.93 9.30
CA GLU A 73 -18.47 4.74 9.35
C GLU A 73 -19.82 5.07 8.73
N VAL A 74 -20.27 4.21 7.83
CA VAL A 74 -21.55 4.36 7.14
C VAL A 74 -22.28 3.03 7.25
N SER A 75 -23.41 3.03 7.95
CA SER A 75 -24.29 1.87 8.09
C SER A 75 -25.46 1.99 7.13
N LEU A 76 -25.38 1.32 5.98
CA LEU A 76 -26.45 1.30 4.98
C LEU A 76 -27.31 0.05 5.16
N HIS A 77 -28.63 0.20 5.22
CA HIS A 77 -29.58 -0.90 5.39
C HIS A 77 -30.63 -0.80 4.27
N GLY A 78 -30.63 -1.75 3.33
CA GLY A 78 -31.56 -1.70 2.18
C GLY A 78 -31.31 -0.56 1.20
N CYS A 79 -30.15 0.11 1.28
CA CYS A 79 -29.76 1.22 0.42
C CYS A 79 -28.43 0.94 -0.27
N LEU A 80 -28.25 1.52 -1.45
CA LEU A 80 -27.00 1.52 -2.20
C LEU A 80 -26.35 2.90 -2.11
N LEU A 81 -25.03 2.92 -1.94
CA LEU A 81 -24.24 4.14 -2.08
C LEU A 81 -24.22 4.53 -3.56
N GLN A 82 -24.67 5.75 -3.87
CA GLN A 82 -24.73 6.27 -5.24
C GLN A 82 -23.51 7.13 -5.54
N ASP A 83 -23.33 8.22 -4.79
CA ASP A 83 -22.25 9.16 -5.00
C ASP A 83 -21.44 9.41 -3.73
N LEU A 84 -20.17 9.78 -3.94
CA LEU A 84 -19.28 10.33 -2.94
C LEU A 84 -18.88 11.72 -3.37
N LEU A 85 -19.16 12.70 -2.52
CA LEU A 85 -18.83 14.10 -2.75
C LEU A 85 -17.85 14.57 -1.69
N VAL A 86 -16.87 15.37 -2.11
CA VAL A 86 -15.99 16.10 -1.20
C VAL A 86 -16.44 17.54 -1.22
N SER A 87 -16.93 18.03 -0.08
CA SER A 87 -17.37 19.41 0.07
C SER A 87 -16.30 20.25 0.76
N PHE A 88 -16.15 21.47 0.26
CA PHE A 88 -15.27 22.48 0.80
C PHE A 88 -16.14 23.63 1.30
N SER A 89 -16.03 23.94 2.58
CA SER A 89 -16.81 25.00 3.20
C SER A 89 -15.91 25.90 4.02
N ARG A 90 -16.32 27.16 4.19
CA ARG A 90 -15.59 28.11 5.02
C ARG A 90 -15.83 27.81 6.50
N LEU A 91 -14.78 27.88 7.33
CA LEU A 91 -14.94 27.74 8.78
C LEU A 91 -15.86 28.86 9.33
N PRO A 92 -16.79 28.54 10.25
CA PRO A 92 -17.60 29.55 10.92
C PRO A 92 -16.71 30.61 11.60
N GLY A 93 -16.94 31.89 11.27
CA GLY A 93 -16.20 33.02 11.86
C GLY A 93 -14.97 33.52 11.10
N SER A 94 -14.62 32.93 9.96
CA SER A 94 -13.55 33.43 9.09
C SER A 94 -14.00 34.57 8.16
N SER A 95 -13.04 35.38 7.68
CA SER A 95 -13.33 36.57 6.87
C SER A 95 -14.08 36.23 5.58
N ARG A 96 -14.95 37.14 5.12
CA ARG A 96 -15.77 36.94 3.90
C ARG A 96 -14.95 37.02 2.61
N GLU A 97 -13.70 37.44 2.71
CA GLU A 97 -12.76 37.55 1.59
C GLU A 97 -12.50 36.20 0.92
N GLU A 98 -12.33 36.25 -0.39
CA GLU A 98 -11.98 35.09 -1.20
C GLU A 98 -10.51 34.76 -0.97
N LYS A 99 -10.24 33.53 -0.50
CA LYS A 99 -8.88 33.05 -0.25
C LYS A 99 -8.61 31.87 -1.16
N SER A 100 -7.46 31.88 -1.82
CA SER A 100 -6.99 30.73 -2.57
C SER A 100 -6.54 29.62 -1.61
N PHE A 101 -6.83 28.39 -1.98
CA PHE A 101 -6.38 27.21 -1.26
C PHE A 101 -6.08 26.08 -2.23
N VAL A 102 -5.23 25.15 -1.79
CA VAL A 102 -4.93 23.93 -2.54
C VAL A 102 -5.24 22.73 -1.65
N CYS A 103 -6.19 21.91 -2.10
CA CYS A 103 -6.45 20.60 -1.49
C CYS A 103 -5.99 19.50 -2.44
N ARG A 104 -5.06 18.67 -1.99
CA ARG A 104 -4.61 17.48 -2.71
C ARG A 104 -5.33 16.27 -2.14
N LEU A 105 -6.10 15.61 -2.97
CA LEU A 105 -6.74 14.34 -2.62
C LEU A 105 -5.80 13.19 -2.98
N GLY A 106 -5.44 12.37 -2.00
CA GLY A 106 -4.56 11.23 -2.19
C GLY A 106 -5.31 9.93 -2.39
N GLU A 107 -6.37 9.72 -1.59
CA GLU A 107 -7.13 8.47 -1.63
C GLU A 107 -8.57 8.69 -1.12
N ILE A 108 -9.55 8.17 -1.85
CA ILE A 108 -10.90 7.92 -1.35
C ILE A 108 -11.16 6.44 -1.54
N GLN A 109 -11.62 5.81 -0.46
CA GLN A 109 -11.84 4.39 -0.46
C GLN A 109 -13.12 4.07 0.32
N VAL A 110 -13.90 3.17 -0.24
CA VAL A 110 -15.06 2.55 0.41
C VAL A 110 -14.76 1.07 0.54
N VAL A 111 -14.90 0.55 1.74
CA VAL A 111 -14.55 -0.81 2.10
C VAL A 111 -15.67 -1.39 2.94
N ASP A 112 -15.96 -2.68 2.74
CA ASP A 112 -16.85 -3.41 3.64
C ASP A 112 -16.10 -3.70 4.95
N ALA A 113 -16.66 -3.28 6.07
CA ALA A 113 -16.07 -3.52 7.38
C ALA A 113 -15.87 -5.03 7.65
N ASN A 114 -16.75 -5.89 7.11
CA ASN A 114 -16.63 -7.34 7.30
C ASN A 114 -15.47 -7.94 6.50
N SER A 115 -15.16 -7.42 5.32
CA SER A 115 -14.02 -7.91 4.53
C SER A 115 -12.68 -7.67 5.22
N LEU A 116 -12.60 -6.61 6.05
CA LEU A 116 -11.43 -6.29 6.88
C LEU A 116 -11.25 -7.19 8.10
N LEU A 117 -12.31 -7.87 8.53
CA LEU A 117 -12.24 -8.85 9.61
C LEU A 117 -11.78 -10.22 9.09
N ALA A 118 -11.83 -10.46 7.78
CA ALA A 118 -11.34 -11.70 7.21
C ALA A 118 -9.81 -11.80 7.40
N PRO A 119 -9.29 -12.95 7.86
CA PRO A 119 -7.85 -13.14 7.94
C PRO A 119 -7.25 -13.11 6.55
N LEU A 120 -6.23 -12.28 6.35
CA LEU A 120 -5.47 -12.30 5.11
C LEU A 120 -4.60 -13.56 5.06
N PRO A 121 -4.62 -14.31 3.94
CA PRO A 121 -3.72 -15.43 3.76
C PRO A 121 -2.26 -14.97 3.81
N ARG A 122 -1.39 -15.91 4.17
CA ARG A 122 0.06 -15.73 4.00
C ARG A 122 0.44 -15.98 2.57
N VAL A 123 1.41 -15.23 2.08
CA VAL A 123 2.13 -15.63 0.85
C VAL A 123 3.00 -16.84 1.20
N GLN A 124 2.79 -17.94 0.50
CA GLN A 124 3.47 -19.22 0.75
C GLN A 124 4.33 -19.64 -0.43
N ASN A 125 5.22 -20.61 -0.20
CA ASN A 125 6.01 -21.28 -1.24
C ASN A 125 6.73 -20.30 -2.17
N VAL A 126 7.37 -19.27 -1.61
CA VAL A 126 8.16 -18.34 -2.41
C VAL A 126 9.40 -19.07 -2.89
N THR A 127 9.56 -19.18 -4.21
CA THR A 127 10.69 -19.87 -4.85
C THR A 127 11.37 -18.96 -5.85
N ILE A 128 12.65 -19.24 -6.11
CA ILE A 128 13.50 -18.48 -7.02
C ILE A 128 13.96 -19.45 -8.12
N SER A 129 13.78 -19.06 -9.38
CA SER A 129 14.14 -19.86 -10.56
C SER A 129 14.81 -18.98 -11.62
N GLN A 130 15.32 -19.61 -12.69
CA GLN A 130 15.89 -18.92 -13.86
C GLN A 130 16.94 -17.86 -13.50
N ILE A 131 17.87 -18.25 -12.62
CA ILE A 131 18.90 -17.37 -12.09
C ILE A 131 19.99 -17.16 -13.13
N ARG A 132 20.35 -15.89 -13.35
CA ARG A 132 21.44 -15.45 -14.21
C ARG A 132 22.24 -14.37 -13.50
N TRP A 133 23.55 -14.52 -13.52
CA TRP A 133 24.51 -13.56 -12.99
C TRP A 133 25.30 -12.92 -14.13
N VAL A 134 25.46 -11.60 -14.09
CA VAL A 134 26.32 -10.88 -15.03
C VAL A 134 27.28 -10.00 -14.22
N PRO A 135 28.60 -10.09 -14.45
CA PRO A 135 29.55 -9.17 -13.83
C PRO A 135 29.27 -7.71 -14.24
N LEU A 136 29.22 -6.79 -13.27
CA LEU A 136 29.13 -5.36 -13.54
C LEU A 136 30.56 -4.79 -13.59
N ILE A 137 31.05 -4.50 -14.79
CA ILE A 137 32.38 -3.91 -15.00
C ILE A 137 32.36 -2.49 -14.42
N SER A 138 32.88 -2.34 -13.20
CA SER A 138 33.03 -1.03 -12.55
C SER A 138 34.43 -0.50 -12.85
N GLY A 139 34.53 0.54 -13.67
CA GLY A 139 35.80 1.13 -14.12
C GLY A 139 36.55 1.97 -13.09
N SER A 140 36.32 1.76 -11.79
CA SER A 140 36.96 2.51 -10.70
C SER A 140 37.64 1.56 -9.73
N GLU A 141 38.96 1.68 -9.62
CA GLU A 141 39.73 1.01 -8.57
C GLU A 141 39.19 1.43 -7.19
N GLY A 142 38.90 0.45 -6.32
CA GLY A 142 38.51 0.68 -4.92
C GLY A 142 37.04 0.43 -4.54
N LEU A 143 36.12 0.24 -5.50
CA LEU A 143 34.74 -0.18 -5.19
C LEU A 143 34.61 -1.72 -5.16
N PRO A 144 33.78 -2.27 -4.26
CA PRO A 144 33.50 -3.71 -4.26
C PRO A 144 32.90 -4.11 -5.62
N ALA A 145 33.39 -5.21 -6.17
CA ALA A 145 32.87 -5.75 -7.42
C ALA A 145 31.36 -5.97 -7.29
N ARG A 146 30.59 -5.60 -8.31
CA ARG A 146 29.14 -5.77 -8.35
C ARG A 146 28.73 -6.80 -9.39
N LEU A 147 27.62 -7.47 -9.13
CA LEU A 147 26.97 -8.42 -10.00
C LEU A 147 25.56 -7.91 -10.31
N LEU A 148 25.08 -8.20 -11.51
CA LEU A 148 23.69 -8.04 -11.89
C LEU A 148 23.00 -9.39 -11.75
N LEU A 149 22.03 -9.46 -10.86
CA LEU A 149 21.17 -10.61 -10.61
C LEU A 149 19.91 -10.50 -11.45
N SER A 150 19.68 -11.53 -12.24
CA SER A 150 18.45 -11.76 -12.96
C SER A 150 17.82 -13.06 -12.44
N CYS A 151 16.63 -13.01 -11.84
CA CYS A 151 15.88 -14.23 -11.48
C CYS A 151 14.36 -14.09 -11.66
N THR A 152 13.64 -15.20 -11.58
CA THR A 152 12.18 -15.24 -11.55
C THR A 152 11.71 -15.72 -10.18
N LEU A 153 10.84 -14.93 -9.55
CA LEU A 153 10.18 -15.26 -8.30
C LEU A 153 8.81 -15.87 -8.60
N HIS A 154 8.47 -16.93 -7.86
CA HIS A 154 7.14 -17.54 -7.88
C HIS A 154 6.64 -17.69 -6.45
N TRP A 155 5.32 -17.64 -6.24
CA TRP A 155 4.72 -17.87 -4.93
C TRP A 155 3.31 -18.46 -5.05
N SER A 156 2.70 -18.76 -3.91
CA SER A 156 1.31 -19.23 -3.82
C SER A 156 0.49 -18.24 -3.00
N PHE A 157 -0.55 -17.68 -3.62
CA PHE A 157 -1.51 -16.79 -2.96
C PHE A 157 -2.86 -16.78 -3.72
N PRO A 158 -4.02 -16.72 -3.03
CA PRO A 158 -5.33 -16.57 -3.69
C PRO A 158 -5.48 -15.20 -4.38
N LEU A 159 -5.34 -15.15 -5.70
CA LEU A 159 -5.39 -13.90 -6.48
C LEU A 159 -6.69 -13.10 -6.31
N LEU A 160 -7.80 -13.77 -5.94
CA LEU A 160 -9.05 -13.07 -5.67
C LEU A 160 -9.01 -12.19 -4.40
N GLN A 161 -8.03 -12.38 -3.52
CA GLN A 161 -7.90 -11.66 -2.26
C GLN A 161 -6.79 -10.59 -2.28
N ALA A 162 -6.01 -10.53 -3.36
CA ALA A 162 -5.00 -9.49 -3.56
C ALA A 162 -5.31 -8.66 -4.81
N ARG A 163 -5.05 -7.36 -4.74
CA ARG A 163 -5.04 -6.46 -5.90
C ARG A 163 -3.73 -6.59 -6.68
N CYS A 164 -2.63 -6.70 -5.96
CA CYS A 164 -1.28 -6.87 -6.49
C CYS A 164 -0.35 -7.33 -5.37
N PHE A 165 0.92 -7.54 -5.72
CA PHE A 165 2.00 -7.83 -4.80
C PHE A 165 3.08 -6.77 -4.97
N ARG A 166 3.60 -6.25 -3.85
CA ARG A 166 4.80 -5.41 -3.85
C ARG A 166 6.00 -6.30 -3.60
N ILE A 167 6.96 -6.22 -4.52
CA ILE A 167 8.19 -7.00 -4.45
C ILE A 167 9.26 -6.09 -3.90
N HIS A 168 9.95 -6.56 -2.86
CA HIS A 168 11.06 -5.86 -2.25
C HIS A 168 12.27 -6.76 -2.12
N CYS A 169 13.44 -6.18 -1.89
CA CYS A 169 14.63 -6.93 -1.54
C CYS A 169 15.42 -6.31 -0.38
N TRP A 170 16.13 -7.18 0.33
CA TRP A 170 17.26 -6.84 1.17
C TRP A 170 18.53 -7.43 0.58
N GLU A 171 19.59 -6.65 0.66
CA GLU A 171 20.94 -7.10 0.40
C GLU A 171 21.67 -7.16 1.75
N ARG A 172 22.27 -8.31 2.08
CA ARG A 172 23.06 -8.45 3.31
C ARG A 172 24.44 -8.97 2.95
N THR A 173 25.43 -8.13 3.13
CA THR A 173 26.84 -8.49 2.95
C THR A 173 27.48 -8.73 4.32
N GLY A 174 28.00 -9.94 4.55
CA GLY A 174 28.91 -10.22 5.66
C GLY A 174 28.31 -10.88 6.92
N SER A 175 29.21 -11.55 7.65
CA SER A 175 28.98 -12.46 8.76
C SER A 175 28.41 -11.81 10.03
N SER A 176 27.12 -11.49 10.02
CA SER A 176 26.37 -11.40 11.29
C SER A 176 25.65 -12.73 11.49
N SER A 177 25.97 -13.36 12.61
CA SER A 177 25.39 -14.62 13.09
C SER A 177 23.91 -14.73 12.80
N ALA A 178 23.47 -15.96 12.51
CA ALA A 178 22.14 -16.38 12.06
C ALA A 178 20.96 -16.07 13.02
N THR A 179 21.09 -15.09 13.92
CA THR A 179 20.15 -14.81 15.01
C THR A 179 19.88 -13.31 15.22
N GLU A 180 20.59 -12.40 14.55
CA GLU A 180 20.26 -10.98 14.63
C GLU A 180 19.22 -10.61 13.57
N GLU A 181 17.97 -10.45 14.04
CA GLU A 181 16.97 -9.66 13.35
C GLU A 181 17.60 -8.36 12.83
N PRO A 182 17.24 -7.91 11.61
CA PRO A 182 17.76 -6.67 11.08
C PRO A 182 17.58 -5.58 12.14
N SER A 183 18.67 -4.89 12.50
CA SER A 183 18.57 -3.65 13.27
C SER A 183 17.50 -2.80 12.59
N GLY A 184 16.41 -2.49 13.28
CA GLY A 184 15.10 -2.10 12.73
C GLY A 184 15.03 -0.79 11.93
N THR A 185 16.14 -0.36 11.34
CA THR A 185 16.33 0.91 10.64
C THR A 185 16.42 0.75 9.12
N GLU A 186 16.85 -0.39 8.58
CA GLU A 186 16.94 -0.58 7.12
C GLU A 186 15.61 -1.05 6.51
N LYS A 187 14.98 -0.16 5.74
CA LYS A 187 13.78 -0.47 4.97
C LYS A 187 14.16 -1.27 3.72
N PRO A 188 13.41 -2.33 3.37
CA PRO A 188 13.65 -3.08 2.15
C PRO A 188 13.48 -2.19 0.92
N VAL A 189 14.29 -2.46 -0.11
CA VAL A 189 14.25 -1.71 -1.38
C VAL A 189 13.08 -2.22 -2.20
N PHE A 190 12.18 -1.31 -2.59
CA PHE A 190 11.06 -1.64 -3.46
C PHE A 190 11.54 -1.89 -4.90
N LEU A 191 11.22 -3.05 -5.45
CA LEU A 191 11.59 -3.45 -6.80
C LEU A 191 10.46 -3.23 -7.81
N GLY A 192 9.22 -3.48 -7.41
CA GLY A 192 8.09 -3.29 -8.32
C GLY A 192 6.79 -3.98 -7.89
N LEU A 193 5.82 -3.95 -8.81
CA LEU A 193 4.52 -4.57 -8.63
C LEU A 193 4.37 -5.82 -9.49
N ALA A 194 3.72 -6.84 -8.94
CA ALA A 194 3.25 -8.01 -9.66
C ALA A 194 1.73 -8.13 -9.53
N PHE A 195 1.05 -8.48 -10.62
CA PHE A 195 -0.40 -8.71 -10.65
C PHE A 195 -0.76 -10.20 -10.80
N ALA A 196 0.26 -11.05 -10.76
CA ALA A 196 0.16 -12.51 -10.77
C ALA A 196 1.14 -13.06 -9.72
N ASN A 197 1.08 -14.36 -9.45
CA ASN A 197 1.98 -15.03 -8.52
C ASN A 197 3.39 -15.29 -9.10
N LEU A 198 3.90 -14.32 -9.86
CA LEU A 198 5.16 -14.39 -10.59
C LEU A 198 5.74 -12.98 -10.77
N TYR A 199 7.05 -12.83 -10.61
CA TYR A 199 7.76 -11.58 -10.89
C TYR A 199 9.17 -11.84 -11.41
N ARG A 200 9.56 -11.16 -12.50
CA ARG A 200 10.91 -11.24 -13.07
C ARG A 200 11.75 -10.06 -12.58
N VAL A 201 12.77 -10.35 -11.78
CA VAL A 201 13.78 -9.38 -11.31
C VAL A 201 14.85 -9.25 -12.38
N VAL A 202 14.96 -8.11 -13.06
CA VAL A 202 15.95 -7.93 -14.13
C VAL A 202 17.10 -7.05 -13.64
N ASP A 203 18.31 -7.59 -13.78
CA ASP A 203 19.58 -6.89 -13.59
C ASP A 203 19.67 -6.10 -12.27
N LEU A 204 19.21 -6.72 -11.18
CA LEU A 204 19.34 -6.18 -9.84
C LEU A 204 20.82 -6.14 -9.45
N ALA A 205 21.36 -4.95 -9.24
CA ALA A 205 22.73 -4.79 -8.78
C ALA A 205 22.88 -5.27 -7.34
N VAL A 206 23.83 -6.17 -7.10
CA VAL A 206 24.23 -6.67 -5.78
C VAL A 206 25.76 -6.75 -5.69
N GLU A 207 26.29 -6.75 -4.49
CA GLU A 207 27.70 -6.90 -4.17
C GLU A 207 28.15 -8.33 -4.48
N ALA A 208 29.31 -8.46 -5.10
CA ALA A 208 29.95 -9.74 -5.32
C ALA A 208 30.38 -10.32 -3.96
N ALA A 209 30.14 -11.62 -3.79
CA ALA A 209 30.63 -12.36 -2.65
C ALA A 209 32.17 -12.31 -2.62
N ARG A 210 32.76 -12.02 -1.45
CA ARG A 210 34.21 -12.06 -1.26
C ARG A 210 34.67 -13.51 -1.13
N PHE A 211 35.93 -13.78 -1.45
CA PHE A 211 36.49 -15.13 -1.30
C PHE A 211 36.35 -15.61 0.15
N GLY A 212 35.76 -16.79 0.36
CA GLY A 212 35.48 -17.33 1.69
C GLY A 212 34.28 -16.72 2.43
N GLN A 213 33.46 -15.90 1.78
CA GLN A 213 32.20 -15.38 2.31
C GLN A 213 31.04 -15.66 1.35
N ASP A 214 29.87 -15.99 1.89
CA ASP A 214 28.63 -16.09 1.12
C ASP A 214 27.91 -14.74 1.09
N GLY A 215 27.45 -14.34 -0.08
CA GLY A 215 26.49 -13.27 -0.27
C GLY A 215 25.06 -13.77 -0.09
N ARG A 216 24.16 -12.89 0.37
CA ARG A 216 22.74 -13.19 0.54
C ARG A 216 21.88 -12.05 0.03
N VAL A 217 20.94 -12.38 -0.85
CA VAL A 217 19.83 -11.51 -1.24
C VAL A 217 18.54 -12.12 -0.71
N GLU A 218 17.74 -11.34 0.00
CA GLU A 218 16.41 -11.78 0.47
C GLU A 218 15.33 -11.02 -0.29
N PHE A 219 14.43 -11.74 -0.94
CA PHE A 219 13.26 -11.20 -1.61
C PHE A 219 12.05 -11.31 -0.69
N LEU A 220 11.27 -10.24 -0.65
CA LEU A 220 10.05 -10.12 0.13
C LEU A 220 8.87 -9.86 -0.80
N VAL A 221 7.79 -10.59 -0.59
CA VAL A 221 6.53 -10.47 -1.34
C VAL A 221 5.43 -10.01 -0.39
N GLU A 222 5.09 -8.73 -0.47
CA GLU A 222 4.00 -8.12 0.29
C GLU A 222 2.69 -8.27 -0.51
N PRO A 223 1.69 -9.02 -0.01
CA PRO A 223 0.37 -9.02 -0.64
C PRO A 223 -0.33 -7.68 -0.35
N VAL A 224 -0.89 -7.06 -1.39
CA VAL A 224 -1.75 -5.88 -1.24
C VAL A 224 -3.20 -6.35 -1.33
N PRO A 225 -3.99 -6.29 -0.25
CA PRO A 225 -5.40 -6.68 -0.25
C PRO A 225 -6.18 -5.89 -1.30
N ARG A 226 -7.37 -6.36 -1.68
CA ARG A 226 -8.25 -5.57 -2.57
C ARG A 226 -8.56 -4.20 -2.00
N GLU A 227 -8.68 -4.17 -0.69
CA GLU A 227 -8.89 -2.99 0.11
C GLU A 227 -7.60 -2.20 0.36
N GLY A 228 -6.47 -2.50 -0.28
CA GLY A 228 -5.31 -1.61 -0.34
C GLY A 228 -4.56 -1.36 0.97
N PHE A 229 -4.99 -1.97 2.08
CA PHE A 229 -4.40 -1.74 3.40
C PHE A 229 -2.98 -2.33 3.52
N LEU A 230 -2.21 -1.75 4.44
CA LEU A 230 -0.87 -2.25 4.78
C LEU A 230 -0.97 -3.57 5.53
N VAL A 231 -0.32 -4.60 5.01
CA VAL A 231 -0.29 -5.93 5.62
C VAL A 231 0.94 -6.05 6.54
N PRO A 232 0.79 -6.57 7.77
CA PRO A 232 1.93 -6.86 8.64
C PRO A 232 2.96 -7.76 7.97
N GLN A 233 4.23 -7.52 8.23
CA GLN A 233 5.34 -8.26 7.61
C GLN A 233 5.35 -9.76 7.93
N ALA A 234 4.61 -10.19 8.95
CA ALA A 234 4.40 -11.60 9.29
C ALA A 234 3.61 -12.37 8.21
N GLU A 235 2.83 -11.67 7.39
CA GLU A 235 2.05 -12.28 6.30
C GLU A 235 2.77 -12.24 4.94
N TRP A 236 3.94 -11.60 4.89
CA TRP A 236 4.75 -11.46 3.68
C TRP A 236 5.48 -12.77 3.38
N GLY A 237 5.60 -13.08 2.10
CA GLY A 237 6.37 -14.21 1.62
C GLY A 237 7.85 -13.84 1.55
N ARG A 238 8.74 -14.80 1.82
CA ARG A 238 10.19 -14.57 1.81
C ARG A 238 10.92 -15.69 1.10
N ALA A 239 11.95 -15.33 0.34
CA ALA A 239 12.91 -16.28 -0.22
C ALA A 239 14.30 -15.66 -0.19
N ALA A 240 15.30 -16.45 0.22
CA ALA A 240 16.70 -16.02 0.23
C ALA A 240 17.48 -16.75 -0.87
N LEU A 241 18.28 -16.00 -1.62
CA LEU A 241 19.28 -16.52 -2.55
C LEU A 241 20.66 -16.38 -1.91
N LEU A 242 21.32 -17.51 -1.68
CA LEU A 242 22.71 -17.58 -1.24
C LEU A 242 23.62 -17.77 -2.45
N TYR A 243 24.74 -17.07 -2.50
CA TYR A 243 25.72 -17.16 -3.57
C TYR A 243 27.13 -16.96 -3.04
N SER A 244 28.10 -17.65 -3.64
CA SER A 244 29.51 -17.56 -3.28
C SER A 244 30.33 -17.10 -4.48
N ALA A 245 31.58 -16.72 -4.24
CA ALA A 245 32.54 -16.56 -5.33
C ALA A 245 32.71 -17.89 -6.10
N PRO A 246 33.01 -17.85 -7.41
CA PRO A 246 33.38 -19.05 -8.16
C PRO A 246 34.59 -19.74 -7.52
N GLN A 247 34.61 -21.06 -7.55
CA GLN A 247 35.79 -21.86 -7.18
C GLN A 247 36.85 -21.86 -8.28
#